data_AF-A0A7L4LZS7-F1
#
_entry.id   AF-A0A7L4LZS7-F1
#
_cell.length_a   1.000
_cell.length_b   1.000
_cell.length_c   1.000
_cell.angle_alpha   90.00
_cell.angle_beta   90.00
_cell.angle_gamma   90.00
#
_symmetry.space_group_name_H-M   'P 1'
#
loop_
_entity.id
_entity.type
_entity.pdbx_description
1 polymer ?
#
loop_
_entity_poly.entity_id
_entity_poly.type
_entity_poly.pdbx_seq_one_letter_code
_entity_poly.pdbx_strand_id
1 'polypeptide(L)'
;MFAKATKNFVRETDSGGDLIPVSHLSASDKLQLLSLVTKRKKFWCWQKPKYHFLTVTLSDVLTEDKPIKPVIVESDFAKYMGKFEDIVQGSIGTSFGKISLGAGGKSSVENQSSFGNLRKQEIDLQQLMKDVKDRTINLNSSLLQQVIERKHEVLCILREKIITTQKCTISEHIQIEEKLSGVIGCGTKTVKVSVGESGSMMKDSSVILEIPPATTIAYGVIELFIKNSGQFEFCLLDEQQGGFEKESTEGSSYPHSTLFRDTSFLYQPDAVDNEMYSGAENLLPSGASLSVLKQDLSRLKTQFQPFVKLPEDKQRALYKTLCELLFREEMVTVLEDLLDDICTGDKPDLEELKPAQQRDLIDFLQLLGCSSQSELLLQKYHPRDELFAAAHLLIGALSELPDYTLVLLRACCDLQVVPALCCLPNIASADGTVALSSPLVAALTDRGRFDVVQRLFASSNINLEMTESSVKAVTMKEPGFFPLVLYVALYGFHALGGN
;
A
#
# COMPACT_ATOMS: atom_id res chain seq x y z
N MET A 1 -1.12 6.80 14.02
CA MET A 1 0.00 7.42 14.77
C MET A 1 1.33 6.63 14.71
N PHE A 2 1.52 5.48 15.40
CA PHE A 2 2.82 4.79 15.46
C PHE A 2 3.39 4.40 14.09
N ALA A 3 2.62 3.63 13.29
CA ALA A 3 3.01 3.22 11.94
C ALA A 3 3.38 4.41 11.03
N LYS A 4 2.69 5.55 11.18
CA LYS A 4 2.97 6.78 10.43
C LYS A 4 4.32 7.37 10.83
N ALA A 5 4.61 7.41 12.14
CA ALA A 5 5.86 7.94 12.66
C ALA A 5 7.08 7.09 12.26
N THR A 6 6.97 5.75 12.30
CA THR A 6 8.05 4.85 11.90
C THR A 6 8.30 4.90 10.39
N LYS A 7 7.24 4.96 9.57
CA LYS A 7 7.34 5.19 8.11
C LYS A 7 8.06 6.51 7.79
N ASN A 8 7.69 7.59 8.47
CA ASN A 8 8.34 8.90 8.27
C ASN A 8 9.81 8.88 8.69
N PHE A 9 10.12 8.22 9.82
CA PHE A 9 11.49 8.06 10.29
C PHE A 9 12.36 7.35 9.25
N VAL A 10 11.95 6.16 8.78
CA VAL A 10 12.72 5.41 7.77
C VAL A 10 12.94 6.24 6.52
N ARG A 11 11.90 6.91 6.02
CA ARG A 11 12.00 7.77 4.82
C ARG A 11 13.05 8.88 4.95
N GLU A 12 13.26 9.41 6.16
CA GLU A 12 14.23 10.50 6.39
C GLU A 12 15.63 10.01 6.74
N THR A 13 15.76 8.84 7.38
CA THR A 13 17.04 8.36 7.91
C THR A 13 17.72 7.30 7.06
N ASP A 14 16.97 6.66 6.17
CA ASP A 14 17.47 5.59 5.33
C ASP A 14 17.07 5.82 3.86
N SER A 15 17.93 6.53 3.16
CA SER A 15 17.84 6.70 1.70
C SER A 15 18.30 5.46 0.93
N GLY A 16 18.91 4.47 1.60
CA GLY A 16 19.41 3.24 0.98
C GLY A 16 18.35 2.16 0.85
N GLY A 17 17.27 2.25 1.62
CA GLY A 17 16.11 1.37 1.53
C GLY A 17 16.20 0.10 2.39
N ASP A 18 17.33 -0.15 3.05
CA ASP A 18 17.60 -1.36 3.84
C ASP A 18 16.71 -1.55 5.08
N LEU A 19 16.09 -0.46 5.57
CA LEU A 19 15.25 -0.46 6.76
C LEU A 19 13.76 -0.50 6.42
N ILE A 20 13.08 -1.44 7.05
CA ILE A 20 11.63 -1.63 6.99
C ILE A 20 11.00 -1.03 8.26
N PRO A 21 9.98 -0.15 8.14
CA PRO A 21 9.32 0.45 9.29
C PRO A 21 8.43 -0.56 10.02
N VAL A 22 8.38 -0.48 11.35
CA VAL A 22 7.48 -1.31 12.17
C VAL A 22 6.07 -0.70 12.21
N SER A 23 5.06 -1.47 11.82
CA SER A 23 3.66 -1.01 11.77
C SER A 23 2.93 -1.08 13.12
N HIS A 24 3.25 -2.04 13.98
CA HIS A 24 2.54 -2.28 15.24
C HIS A 24 3.50 -2.30 16.43
N LEU A 25 3.12 -1.62 17.52
CA LEU A 25 3.91 -1.62 18.76
C LEU A 25 4.09 -3.04 19.34
N SER A 26 3.07 -3.88 19.23
CA SER A 26 3.09 -5.28 19.71
C SER A 26 4.04 -6.18 18.93
N ALA A 27 4.54 -5.75 17.76
CA ALA A 27 5.50 -6.53 16.98
C ALA A 27 6.92 -6.48 17.59
N SER A 28 7.22 -5.50 18.46
CA SER A 28 8.55 -5.34 19.03
C SER A 28 9.05 -6.58 19.78
N ASP A 29 8.16 -7.31 20.45
CA ASP A 29 8.52 -8.53 21.20
C ASP A 29 8.86 -9.72 20.28
N LYS A 30 8.35 -9.71 19.05
CA LYS A 30 8.57 -10.75 18.03
C LYS A 30 9.85 -10.50 17.21
N LEU A 31 10.40 -9.29 17.28
CA LEU A 31 11.56 -8.83 16.51
C LEU A 31 12.88 -9.18 17.20
N GLN A 32 13.20 -10.47 17.24
CA GLN A 32 14.49 -10.97 17.72
C GLN A 32 15.46 -11.19 16.55
N LEU A 33 16.73 -10.84 16.78
CA LEU A 33 17.77 -11.06 15.77
C LEU A 33 17.91 -12.56 15.49
N LEU A 34 18.12 -12.93 14.22
CA LEU A 34 18.06 -14.30 13.69
C LEU A 34 16.66 -14.94 13.64
N SER A 35 15.59 -14.25 14.03
CA SER A 35 14.23 -14.72 13.74
C SER A 35 14.02 -14.83 12.24
N LEU A 36 13.27 -15.86 11.83
CA LEU A 36 12.88 -16.04 10.45
C LEU A 36 11.69 -15.13 10.13
N VAL A 37 11.75 -14.54 8.94
CA VAL A 37 10.72 -13.66 8.40
C VAL A 37 10.38 -14.17 7.01
N THR A 38 9.09 -14.30 6.69
CA THR A 38 8.68 -14.54 5.30
C THR A 38 8.40 -13.21 4.64
N LYS A 39 9.08 -12.97 3.52
CA LYS A 39 8.82 -11.85 2.62
C LYS A 39 7.87 -12.34 1.53
N ARG A 40 6.66 -11.79 1.50
CA ARG A 40 5.72 -12.02 0.40
C ARG A 40 6.14 -11.16 -0.78
N LYS A 41 6.35 -11.80 -1.93
CA LYS A 41 6.67 -11.09 -3.18
C LYS A 41 5.54 -10.18 -3.58
N LYS A 42 5.87 -9.04 -4.17
CA LYS A 42 4.89 -8.08 -4.67
C LYS A 42 4.03 -8.71 -5.76
N PHE A 43 2.71 -8.49 -5.71
CA PHE A 43 1.83 -8.79 -6.84
C PHE A 43 1.88 -7.68 -7.88
N TRP A 44 2.01 -6.42 -7.46
CA TRP A 44 2.09 -5.27 -8.35
C TRP A 44 3.36 -4.47 -8.09
N CYS A 45 3.97 -3.90 -9.14
CA CYS A 45 5.26 -3.18 -9.03
C CYS A 45 5.24 -1.98 -8.08
N TRP A 46 4.06 -1.41 -7.82
CA TRP A 46 3.87 -0.30 -6.87
C TRP A 46 3.68 -0.75 -5.42
N GLN A 47 3.34 -2.02 -5.17
CA GLN A 47 3.13 -2.50 -3.81
C GLN A 47 4.46 -2.56 -3.04
N LYS A 48 4.36 -2.44 -1.72
CA LYS A 48 5.48 -2.74 -0.82
C LYS A 48 5.44 -4.22 -0.45
N PRO A 49 6.61 -4.89 -0.30
CA PRO A 49 6.63 -6.26 0.18
C PRO A 49 6.01 -6.33 1.57
N LYS A 50 5.27 -7.41 1.84
CA LYS A 50 4.68 -7.68 3.15
C LYS A 50 5.55 -8.70 3.89
N TYR A 51 5.89 -8.39 5.14
CA TYR A 51 6.78 -9.20 5.98
C TYR A 51 5.99 -9.83 7.12
N HIS A 52 6.10 -11.15 7.26
CA HIS A 52 5.47 -11.90 8.35
C HIS A 52 6.55 -12.55 9.23
N PHE A 53 6.52 -12.23 10.52
CA PHE A 53 7.47 -12.79 11.49
C PHE A 53 7.05 -14.19 11.89
N LEU A 54 7.96 -15.15 11.73
CA LEU A 54 7.80 -16.48 12.27
C LEU A 54 8.25 -16.50 13.74
N THR A 55 7.64 -17.37 14.54
CA THR A 55 8.04 -17.58 15.94
C THR A 55 9.31 -18.44 16.09
N VAL A 56 9.93 -18.82 14.97
CA VAL A 56 11.13 -19.65 14.89
C VAL A 56 12.35 -18.82 14.46
N THR A 57 13.52 -19.24 14.92
CA THR A 57 14.82 -18.65 14.57
C THR A 57 15.53 -19.50 13.54
N LEU A 58 16.60 -18.95 12.95
CA LEU A 58 17.49 -19.71 12.06
C LEU A 58 18.03 -20.96 12.77
N SER A 59 18.32 -20.90 14.08
CA SER A 59 18.82 -22.07 14.83
C SER A 59 17.83 -23.23 14.86
N ASP A 60 16.53 -22.94 14.88
CA ASP A 60 15.47 -23.95 15.04
C ASP A 60 15.22 -24.74 13.75
N VAL A 61 15.64 -24.20 12.61
CA VAL A 61 15.44 -24.82 11.30
C VAL A 61 16.69 -25.51 10.76
N LEU A 62 17.84 -25.39 11.42
CA LEU A 62 19.05 -26.09 11.00
C LEU A 62 18.98 -27.57 11.38
N THR A 63 19.65 -28.40 10.59
CA THR A 63 19.75 -29.85 10.82
C THR A 63 20.61 -30.21 12.04
N GLU A 64 21.45 -29.29 12.50
CA GLU A 64 22.32 -29.48 13.66
C GLU A 64 21.72 -28.82 14.92
N ASP A 65 21.62 -29.59 16.01
CA ASP A 65 21.08 -29.15 17.30
C ASP A 65 21.96 -28.13 18.06
N LYS A 66 23.07 -27.68 17.47
CA LYS A 66 23.97 -26.73 18.13
C LYS A 66 23.43 -25.30 17.96
N PRO A 67 22.96 -24.63 19.03
CA PRO A 67 22.37 -23.30 18.89
C PRO A 67 23.40 -22.29 18.40
N ILE A 68 22.98 -21.40 17.49
CA ILE A 68 23.78 -20.25 17.08
C ILE A 68 23.66 -19.20 18.19
N LYS A 69 24.80 -18.70 18.67
CA LYS A 69 24.83 -17.55 19.58
C LYS A 69 25.16 -16.32 18.75
N PRO A 70 24.19 -15.46 18.40
CA PRO A 70 24.48 -14.28 17.61
C PRO A 70 25.43 -13.38 18.37
N VAL A 71 26.52 -12.98 17.71
CA VAL A 71 27.34 -11.86 18.16
C VAL A 71 26.64 -10.60 17.70
N ILE A 72 26.11 -9.84 18.67
CA ILE A 72 25.36 -8.61 18.41
C ILE A 72 26.31 -7.42 18.58
N VAL A 73 26.41 -6.60 17.55
CA VAL A 73 27.10 -5.32 17.58
C VAL A 73 26.05 -4.24 17.84
N GLU A 74 26.24 -3.49 18.93
CA GLU A 74 25.37 -2.36 19.28
C GLU A 74 26.12 -1.05 19.07
N SER A 75 25.46 -0.10 18.40
CA SER A 75 26.00 1.23 18.10
C SER A 75 24.93 2.31 18.26
N ASP A 76 25.35 3.53 18.54
CA ASP A 76 24.47 4.69 18.50
C ASP A 76 24.07 4.98 17.04
N PHE A 77 22.78 5.15 16.78
CA PHE A 77 22.24 5.35 15.43
C PHE A 77 21.99 6.83 15.14
N ALA A 78 20.97 7.41 15.77
CA ALA A 78 20.58 8.80 15.55
C ALA A 78 19.72 9.33 16.70
N LYS A 79 19.55 10.66 16.74
CA LYS A 79 18.49 11.30 17.53
C LYS A 79 17.42 11.80 16.57
N TYR A 80 16.18 11.31 16.72
CA TYR A 80 15.09 11.66 15.82
C TYR A 80 14.00 12.50 16.48
N MET A 81 13.68 13.63 15.85
CA MET A 81 12.57 14.50 16.17
C MET A 81 12.05 15.15 14.88
N GLY A 82 10.91 14.66 14.40
CA GLY A 82 10.23 15.18 13.21
C GLY A 82 8.97 15.95 13.58
N LYS A 83 8.71 17.04 12.84
CA LYS A 83 7.44 17.76 12.84
C LYS A 83 6.91 17.76 11.41
N PHE A 84 5.69 17.29 11.25
CA PHE A 84 5.02 17.13 9.98
C PHE A 84 3.66 17.82 10.07
N GLU A 85 3.37 18.74 9.16
CA GLU A 85 2.07 19.40 9.12
C GLU A 85 1.35 18.98 7.84
N ASP A 86 0.29 18.19 7.98
CA ASP A 86 -0.62 17.89 6.88
C ASP A 86 -1.74 18.93 6.89
N ILE A 87 -1.62 19.94 6.04
CA ILE A 87 -2.66 20.97 5.89
C ILE A 87 -3.66 20.52 4.83
N VAL A 88 -4.84 20.12 5.27
CA VAL A 88 -6.00 19.90 4.39
C VAL A 88 -6.83 21.18 4.36
N GLN A 89 -6.49 22.09 3.44
CA GLN A 89 -7.27 23.31 3.23
C GLN A 89 -8.38 23.05 2.20
N GLY A 90 -9.64 23.03 2.64
CA GLY A 90 -10.79 22.80 1.76
C GLY A 90 -11.83 23.92 1.84
N SER A 91 -11.89 24.77 0.81
CA SER A 91 -13.07 25.63 0.59
C SER A 91 -14.06 24.93 -0.33
N ILE A 92 -15.15 24.38 0.20
CA ILE A 92 -16.34 24.02 -0.57
C ILE A 92 -17.55 24.41 0.27
N GLY A 93 -18.34 25.36 -0.22
CA GLY A 93 -19.64 25.69 0.36
C GLY A 93 -20.75 25.12 -0.50
N THR A 94 -21.03 23.82 -0.39
CA THR A 94 -22.23 23.21 -0.97
C THR A 94 -22.59 21.90 -0.27
N SER A 95 -23.85 21.78 0.17
CA SER A 95 -24.44 20.52 0.63
C SER A 95 -24.83 19.69 -0.58
N PHE A 96 -24.13 18.57 -0.85
CA PHE A 96 -24.52 17.63 -1.90
C PHE A 96 -24.67 16.22 -1.33
N GLY A 97 -25.92 15.74 -1.31
CA GLY A 97 -26.23 14.38 -0.87
C GLY A 97 -25.88 14.14 0.60
N LYS A 98 -25.83 12.87 1.01
CA LYS A 98 -25.63 12.39 2.40
C LYS A 98 -24.29 12.81 3.05
N ILE A 99 -23.52 13.66 2.39
CA ILE A 99 -22.21 14.17 2.78
C ILE A 99 -22.31 15.70 2.82
N SER A 100 -22.42 16.28 4.01
CA SER A 100 -22.26 17.72 4.20
C SER A 100 -20.77 18.05 4.32
N LEU A 101 -20.14 18.47 3.24
CA LEU A 101 -18.83 19.12 3.30
C LEU A 101 -19.06 20.57 3.74
N GLY A 102 -18.74 20.87 5.01
CA GLY A 102 -18.96 22.19 5.62
C GLY A 102 -18.20 23.30 4.91
N ALA A 103 -18.85 24.45 4.78
CA ALA A 103 -18.31 25.64 4.12
C ALA A 103 -17.08 26.19 4.87
N GLY A 104 -15.91 26.01 4.28
CA GLY A 104 -14.69 26.72 4.67
C GLY A 104 -13.97 26.15 5.89
N GLY A 105 -13.90 24.83 6.01
CA GLY A 105 -13.10 24.21 7.05
C GLY A 105 -11.63 24.12 6.67
N LYS A 106 -10.75 24.76 7.46
CA LYS A 106 -9.32 24.46 7.46
C LYS A 106 -9.10 23.33 8.46
N SER A 107 -8.66 22.18 7.98
CA SER A 107 -8.20 21.10 8.82
C SER A 107 -6.68 21.04 8.73
N SER A 108 -5.99 21.22 9.84
CA SER A 108 -4.54 20.98 9.92
C SER A 108 -4.29 19.85 10.88
N VAL A 109 -3.58 18.83 10.41
CA VAL A 109 -3.09 17.74 11.25
C VAL A 109 -1.59 17.97 11.44
N GLU A 110 -1.20 18.52 12.59
CA GLU A 110 0.19 18.62 12.99
C GLU A 110 0.60 17.32 13.71
N ASN A 111 1.50 16.57 13.09
CA ASN A 111 2.12 15.37 13.62
C ASN A 111 3.52 15.69 14.12
N GLN A 112 3.75 15.55 15.43
CA GLN A 112 5.09 15.62 16.00
C GLN A 112 5.50 14.22 16.46
N SER A 113 6.59 13.70 15.91
CA SER A 113 7.15 12.40 16.23
C SER A 113 8.53 12.57 16.83
N SER A 114 8.72 12.19 18.09
CA SER A 114 10.03 12.21 18.73
C SER A 114 10.36 10.82 19.26
N PHE A 115 11.30 10.13 18.62
CA PHE A 115 11.82 8.86 19.12
C PHE A 115 13.02 9.04 20.06
N GLY A 116 13.58 10.25 20.14
CA GLY A 116 14.74 10.52 20.98
C GLY A 116 16.00 9.85 20.45
N ASN A 117 16.88 9.42 21.35
CA ASN A 117 18.10 8.70 20.96
C ASN A 117 17.76 7.25 20.59
N LEU A 118 18.38 6.80 19.52
CA LEU A 118 18.17 5.50 18.89
C LEU A 118 19.49 4.75 18.84
N ARG A 119 19.40 3.43 18.99
CA ARG A 119 20.53 2.52 18.80
C ARG A 119 20.23 1.52 17.71
N LYS A 120 21.27 1.13 17.00
CA LYS A 120 21.26 0.05 16.02
C LYS A 120 21.86 -1.20 16.67
N GLN A 121 21.11 -2.30 16.62
CA GLN A 121 21.59 -3.62 16.95
C GLN A 121 21.66 -4.44 15.67
N GLU A 122 22.84 -4.96 15.34
CA GLU A 122 23.10 -5.70 14.12
C GLU A 122 23.88 -6.98 14.44
N ILE A 123 23.65 -8.05 13.68
CA ILE A 123 24.41 -9.29 13.80
C ILE A 123 25.76 -9.15 13.08
N ASP A 124 26.83 -9.62 13.73
CA ASP A 124 28.11 -9.83 13.06
C ASP A 124 27.96 -10.94 12.00
N LEU A 125 27.77 -10.51 10.76
CA LEU A 125 27.56 -11.40 9.63
C LEU A 125 28.78 -12.29 9.36
N GLN A 126 30.00 -11.81 9.60
CA GLN A 126 31.20 -12.62 9.39
C GLN A 126 31.28 -13.78 10.38
N GLN A 127 30.90 -13.53 11.64
CA GLN A 127 30.82 -14.59 12.62
C GLN A 127 29.65 -15.54 12.32
N LEU A 128 28.48 -15.01 11.95
CA LEU A 128 27.32 -15.82 11.57
C LEU A 128 27.67 -16.77 10.41
N MET A 129 28.30 -16.28 9.35
CA MET A 129 28.71 -17.09 8.19
C MET A 129 29.69 -18.20 8.57
N LYS A 130 30.56 -17.99 9.57
CA LYS A 130 31.45 -19.03 10.09
C LYS A 130 30.68 -20.07 10.90
N ASP A 131 29.72 -19.62 11.70
CA ASP A 131 28.94 -20.48 12.61
C ASP A 131 27.98 -21.40 11.86
N VAL A 132 27.44 -20.95 10.72
CA VAL A 132 26.54 -21.73 9.85
C VAL A 132 27.26 -22.48 8.73
N LYS A 133 28.57 -22.33 8.62
CA LYS A 133 29.36 -23.00 7.59
C LYS A 133 29.13 -24.51 7.67
N ASP A 134 28.88 -25.12 6.52
CA ASP A 134 28.63 -26.56 6.36
C ASP A 134 27.31 -27.07 6.97
N ARG A 135 26.49 -26.20 7.59
CA ARG A 135 25.15 -26.55 8.08
C ARG A 135 24.11 -26.45 6.98
N THR A 136 23.05 -27.23 7.13
CA THR A 136 21.91 -27.23 6.21
C THR A 136 20.62 -26.90 6.93
N ILE A 137 19.67 -26.29 6.20
CA ILE A 137 18.31 -26.09 6.64
C ILE A 137 17.54 -27.40 6.46
N ASN A 138 16.79 -27.79 7.49
CA ASN A 138 15.92 -28.95 7.48
C ASN A 138 14.62 -28.66 6.70
N LEU A 139 14.65 -28.95 5.39
CA LEU A 139 13.50 -28.77 4.50
C LEU A 139 12.29 -29.66 4.83
N ASN A 140 12.45 -30.66 5.72
CA ASN A 140 11.36 -31.52 6.18
C ASN A 140 10.56 -30.92 7.36
N SER A 141 10.93 -29.74 7.83
CA SER A 141 10.14 -29.01 8.82
C SER A 141 8.78 -28.64 8.24
N SER A 142 7.69 -28.92 8.97
CA SER A 142 6.33 -28.59 8.54
C SER A 142 6.14 -27.10 8.26
N LEU A 143 6.82 -26.22 9.01
CA LEU A 143 6.81 -24.78 8.80
C LEU A 143 7.47 -24.40 7.47
N LEU A 144 8.63 -24.99 7.16
CA LEU A 144 9.34 -24.69 5.92
C LEU A 144 8.66 -25.31 4.70
N GLN A 145 8.04 -26.47 4.84
CA GLN A 145 7.23 -27.06 3.77
C GLN A 145 6.09 -26.12 3.37
N GLN A 146 5.42 -25.47 4.33
CA GLN A 146 4.40 -24.47 4.02
C GLN A 146 4.98 -23.29 3.23
N VAL A 147 6.13 -22.75 3.65
CA VAL A 147 6.81 -21.64 2.94
C VAL A 147 7.26 -22.06 1.53
N ILE A 148 7.75 -23.29 1.37
CA ILE A 148 8.19 -23.84 0.07
C ILE A 148 6.98 -24.08 -0.86
N GLU A 149 5.87 -24.59 -0.33
CA GLU A 149 4.62 -24.77 -1.06
C GLU A 149 4.06 -23.42 -1.54
N ARG A 150 4.24 -22.37 -0.72
CA ARG A 150 3.93 -20.98 -1.05
C ARG A 150 4.99 -20.38 -1.97
N LYS A 151 4.88 -20.69 -3.27
CA LYS A 151 5.82 -20.27 -4.34
C LYS A 151 6.05 -18.74 -4.47
N HIS A 152 5.31 -17.91 -3.73
CA HIS A 152 5.40 -16.45 -3.70
C HIS A 152 6.04 -15.90 -2.41
N GLU A 153 6.59 -16.75 -1.55
CA GLU A 153 7.32 -16.33 -0.35
C GLU A 153 8.83 -16.54 -0.50
N VAL A 154 9.59 -15.65 0.15
CA VAL A 154 11.04 -15.75 0.32
C VAL A 154 11.34 -15.82 1.81
N LEU A 155 12.17 -16.77 2.21
CA LEU A 155 12.63 -16.86 3.58
C LEU A 155 13.74 -15.84 3.81
N CYS A 156 13.62 -15.04 4.86
CA CYS A 156 14.57 -14.02 5.26
C CYS A 156 14.95 -14.21 6.74
N ILE A 157 16.08 -13.64 7.13
CA ILE A 157 16.47 -13.52 8.55
C ILE A 157 16.46 -12.06 8.99
N LEU A 158 16.04 -11.81 10.23
CA LEU A 158 16.19 -10.49 10.84
C LEU A 158 17.67 -10.21 11.12
N ARG A 159 18.28 -9.31 10.35
CA ARG A 159 19.70 -8.95 10.41
C ARG A 159 19.97 -7.86 11.44
N GLU A 160 19.15 -6.82 11.40
CA GLU A 160 19.36 -5.61 12.18
C GLU A 160 18.04 -5.00 12.65
N LYS A 161 18.12 -4.21 13.71
CA LYS A 161 16.99 -3.45 14.22
C LYS A 161 17.41 -2.15 14.86
N ILE A 162 16.55 -1.14 14.73
CA ILE A 162 16.69 0.16 15.36
C ILE A 162 15.74 0.21 16.57
N ILE A 163 16.29 0.49 17.75
CA ILE A 163 15.56 0.48 19.01
C ILE A 163 15.63 1.83 19.72
N THR A 164 14.58 2.15 20.47
CA THR A 164 14.56 3.31 21.37
C THR A 164 15.43 3.06 22.61
N THR A 165 16.18 4.06 23.06
CA THR A 165 16.99 3.93 24.30
C THR A 165 16.26 4.41 25.55
N GLN A 166 15.20 5.19 25.36
CA GLN A 166 14.47 5.88 26.43
C GLN A 166 12.98 5.93 26.08
N LYS A 167 12.16 6.23 27.09
CA LYS A 167 10.75 6.52 26.87
C LYS A 167 10.63 7.72 25.92
N CYS A 168 9.79 7.60 24.90
CA CYS A 168 9.60 8.66 23.91
C CYS A 168 8.13 8.84 23.54
N THR A 169 7.80 9.89 22.78
CA THR A 169 6.41 10.31 22.55
C THR A 169 6.16 10.64 21.09
N ILE A 170 5.00 10.18 20.61
CA ILE A 170 4.41 10.65 19.36
C ILE A 170 3.14 11.40 19.73
N SER A 171 2.93 12.56 19.14
CA SER A 171 1.72 13.35 19.31
C SER A 171 1.13 13.72 17.96
N GLU A 172 -0.19 13.61 17.88
CA GLU A 172 -0.98 14.02 16.73
C GLU A 172 -1.96 15.09 17.21
N HIS A 173 -1.81 16.29 16.67
CA HIS A 173 -2.65 17.44 16.93
C HIS A 173 -3.53 17.66 15.70
N ILE A 174 -4.84 17.55 15.88
CA ILE A 174 -5.81 17.75 14.82
C ILE A 174 -6.58 19.02 15.18
N GLN A 175 -6.44 20.04 14.34
CA GLN A 175 -7.28 21.23 14.36
C GLN A 175 -8.27 21.14 13.22
N ILE A 176 -9.56 21.16 13.55
CA ILE A 176 -10.64 21.26 12.58
C ILE A 176 -11.37 22.56 12.86
N GLU A 177 -11.29 23.51 11.94
CA GLU A 177 -12.14 24.69 11.94
C GLU A 177 -13.45 24.35 11.21
N GLU A 178 -14.59 24.39 11.88
CA GLU A 178 -15.92 24.20 11.27
C GLU A 178 -16.73 25.50 11.38
N LYS A 179 -17.12 26.11 10.26
CA LYS A 179 -18.15 27.17 10.25
C LYS A 179 -19.53 26.53 10.13
N LEU A 180 -20.32 26.61 11.20
CA LEU A 180 -21.65 25.99 11.25
C LEU A 180 -22.68 26.78 10.44
N SER A 181 -23.28 26.10 9.47
CA SER A 181 -24.67 26.32 9.05
C SER A 181 -25.40 24.99 9.07
N GLY A 182 -25.94 24.61 10.24
CA GLY A 182 -26.89 23.51 10.40
C GLY A 182 -26.36 22.24 11.09
N VAL A 183 -27.20 21.69 11.97
CA VAL A 183 -26.98 20.54 12.87
C VAL A 183 -26.83 19.22 12.11
N ILE A 184 -25.84 18.38 12.47
CA ILE A 184 -25.94 16.91 12.55
C ILE A 184 -24.84 16.38 13.49
N GLY A 185 -25.21 15.47 14.38
CA GLY A 185 -24.31 14.82 15.33
C GLY A 185 -23.52 13.66 14.72
N CYS A 186 -22.30 13.45 15.21
CA CYS A 186 -21.60 12.18 15.10
C CYS A 186 -20.56 12.01 16.22
N GLY A 187 -20.59 10.85 16.89
CA GLY A 187 -19.40 10.17 17.42
C GLY A 187 -18.75 10.72 18.70
N THR A 188 -18.94 9.98 19.79
CA THR A 188 -18.32 10.13 21.12
C THR A 188 -16.78 10.10 21.09
N LYS A 189 -16.14 11.26 21.18
CA LYS A 189 -14.82 11.46 21.83
C LYS A 189 -14.91 12.75 22.63
N THR A 190 -14.33 12.80 23.83
CA THR A 190 -14.38 13.97 24.72
C THR A 190 -13.59 15.10 24.05
N VAL A 191 -14.30 16.08 23.49
CA VAL A 191 -13.75 17.19 22.70
C VAL A 191 -13.84 18.47 23.51
N LYS A 192 -12.75 19.24 23.54
CA LYS A 192 -12.75 20.59 24.11
C LYS A 192 -13.19 21.56 23.01
N VAL A 193 -14.46 21.99 23.08
CA VAL A 193 -15.03 22.92 22.11
C VAL A 193 -14.79 24.34 22.59
N SER A 194 -14.18 25.17 21.74
CA SER A 194 -14.16 26.62 21.94
C SER A 194 -14.95 27.30 20.83
N VAL A 195 -15.82 28.22 21.20
CA VAL A 195 -16.65 29.00 20.26
C VAL A 195 -15.98 30.36 20.10
N GLY A 196 -15.54 30.68 18.89
CA GLY A 196 -15.04 32.00 18.56
C GLY A 196 -16.18 33.01 18.36
N GLU A 197 -15.89 34.31 18.54
CA GLU A 197 -16.87 35.41 18.40
C GLU A 197 -17.54 35.48 17.01
N SER A 198 -17.01 34.80 15.99
CA SER A 198 -17.55 34.74 14.62
C SER A 198 -18.47 33.55 14.32
N GLY A 199 -18.85 32.74 15.32
CA GLY A 199 -19.68 31.54 15.11
C GLY A 199 -18.96 30.37 14.43
N SER A 200 -17.61 30.40 14.39
CA SER A 200 -16.79 29.24 14.02
C SER A 200 -16.55 28.34 15.23
N MET A 201 -16.74 27.04 15.03
CA MET A 201 -16.44 26.01 16.00
C MET A 201 -15.03 25.47 15.71
N MET A 202 -14.10 25.70 16.63
CA MET A 202 -12.77 25.12 16.57
C MET A 202 -12.77 23.82 17.38
N LYS A 203 -12.55 22.70 16.70
CA LYS A 203 -12.38 21.38 17.30
C LYS A 203 -10.89 21.05 17.33
N ASP A 204 -10.33 21.14 18.53
CA ASP A 204 -8.96 20.76 18.81
C ASP A 204 -8.95 19.39 19.51
N SER A 205 -8.22 18.43 18.93
CA SER A 205 -7.91 17.17 19.61
C SER A 205 -6.43 16.85 19.51
N SER A 206 -5.79 16.66 20.67
CA SER A 206 -4.43 16.13 20.77
C SER A 206 -4.47 14.69 21.27
N VAL A 207 -3.89 13.76 20.53
CA VAL A 207 -3.64 12.40 20.99
C VAL A 207 -2.13 12.26 21.21
N ILE A 208 -1.73 11.68 22.35
CA ILE A 208 -0.33 11.43 22.68
C ILE A 208 -0.17 9.93 22.91
N LEU A 209 0.79 9.33 22.21
CA LEU A 209 1.20 7.96 22.36
C LEU A 209 2.60 7.93 23.00
N GLU A 210 2.70 7.26 24.15
CA GLU A 210 3.98 7.03 24.82
C GLU A 210 4.56 5.69 24.39
N ILE A 211 5.85 5.68 24.06
CA ILE A 211 6.59 4.50 23.61
C ILE A 211 7.63 4.15 24.69
N PRO A 212 7.68 2.89 25.15
CA PRO A 212 8.68 2.46 26.13
C PRO A 212 10.09 2.40 25.55
N PRO A 213 11.14 2.39 26.39
CA PRO A 213 12.50 2.07 25.95
C PRO A 213 12.57 0.65 25.38
N ALA A 214 13.60 0.38 24.58
CA ALA A 214 13.84 -0.88 23.88
C ALA A 214 12.72 -1.28 22.89
N THR A 215 11.94 -0.31 22.41
CA THR A 215 10.94 -0.56 21.35
C THR A 215 11.63 -0.53 19.99
N THR A 216 11.39 -1.55 19.17
CA THR A 216 11.88 -1.59 17.79
C THR A 216 11.03 -0.68 16.90
N ILE A 217 11.68 0.25 16.19
CA ILE A 217 11.01 1.22 15.30
C ILE A 217 11.20 0.90 13.81
N ALA A 218 12.32 0.27 13.47
CA ALA A 218 12.66 -0.18 12.12
C ALA A 218 13.56 -1.42 12.21
N TYR A 219 13.59 -2.24 11.16
CA TYR A 219 14.40 -3.44 11.08
C TYR A 219 14.88 -3.70 9.66
N GLY A 220 16.01 -4.39 9.52
CA GLY A 220 16.54 -4.84 8.24
C GLY A 220 16.59 -6.37 8.19
N VAL A 221 16.33 -6.93 7.01
CA VAL A 221 16.36 -8.37 6.76
C VAL A 221 17.41 -8.74 5.73
N ILE A 222 17.82 -10.00 5.72
CA ILE A 222 18.62 -10.59 4.62
C ILE A 222 17.82 -11.75 4.04
N GLU A 223 17.64 -11.77 2.73
CA GLU A 223 17.01 -12.89 2.03
C GLU A 223 17.92 -14.11 2.00
N LEU A 224 17.31 -15.30 2.03
CA LEU A 224 18.02 -16.57 1.91
C LEU A 224 17.72 -17.20 0.54
N PHE A 225 18.77 -17.69 -0.11
CA PHE A 225 18.64 -18.61 -1.23
C PHE A 225 18.89 -20.04 -0.76
N ILE A 226 17.90 -20.93 -0.90
CA ILE A 226 17.92 -22.28 -0.33
C ILE A 226 17.90 -23.32 -1.45
N LYS A 227 18.92 -24.18 -1.49
CA LYS A 227 19.08 -25.28 -2.44
C LYS A 227 18.24 -26.49 -2.04
N ASN A 228 17.94 -27.36 -2.99
CA ASN A 228 17.22 -28.62 -2.75
C ASN A 228 17.99 -29.56 -1.80
N SER A 229 19.30 -29.37 -1.66
CA SER A 229 20.15 -30.07 -0.70
C SER A 229 20.00 -29.56 0.75
N GLY A 230 19.27 -28.47 0.97
CA GLY A 230 19.21 -27.74 2.24
C GLY A 230 20.39 -26.81 2.49
N GLN A 231 21.39 -26.76 1.60
CA GLN A 231 22.40 -25.72 1.64
C GLN A 231 21.75 -24.35 1.36
N PHE A 232 22.24 -23.30 2.01
CA PHE A 232 21.69 -21.97 1.83
C PHE A 232 22.77 -20.90 1.78
N GLU A 233 22.44 -19.80 1.13
CA GLU A 233 23.31 -18.64 0.94
C GLU A 233 22.55 -17.38 1.37
N PHE A 234 23.27 -16.44 1.98
CA PHE A 234 22.76 -15.11 2.31
C PHE A 234 22.84 -14.23 1.05
N CYS A 235 21.73 -13.62 0.64
CA CYS A 235 21.70 -12.68 -0.48
C CYS A 235 22.21 -11.31 0.02
N LEU A 236 23.51 -11.06 -0.18
CA LEU A 236 24.19 -9.85 0.34
C LEU A 236 24.34 -8.73 -0.69
N LEU A 237 24.09 -9.05 -1.96
CA LEU A 237 24.20 -8.13 -3.08
C LEU A 237 22.81 -7.92 -3.68
N ASP A 238 22.53 -6.72 -4.15
CA ASP A 238 21.22 -6.33 -4.72
C ASP A 238 20.82 -7.19 -5.94
N GLU A 239 21.81 -7.74 -6.65
CA GLU A 239 21.59 -8.63 -7.81
C GLU A 239 21.18 -10.05 -7.40
N GLN A 240 21.40 -10.44 -6.13
CA GLN A 240 21.05 -11.76 -5.63
C GLN A 240 19.60 -11.76 -5.14
N GLN A 241 18.78 -12.63 -5.74
CA GLN A 241 17.41 -12.86 -5.29
C GLN A 241 17.35 -14.08 -4.39
N GLY A 242 16.68 -13.95 -3.25
CA GLY A 242 16.36 -15.07 -2.39
C GLY A 242 15.27 -15.98 -2.97
N GLY A 243 15.01 -17.05 -2.24
CA GLY A 243 13.99 -18.05 -2.57
C GLY A 243 14.54 -19.46 -2.58
N PHE A 244 13.88 -20.34 -3.32
CA PHE A 244 14.19 -21.76 -3.34
C PHE A 244 14.65 -22.20 -4.73
N GLU A 245 15.62 -23.11 -4.78
CA GLU A 245 16.07 -23.77 -6.00
C GLU A 245 14.91 -24.54 -6.65
N LYS A 246 14.74 -24.38 -7.96
CA LYS A 246 13.67 -25.06 -8.71
C LYS A 246 14.23 -26.32 -9.36
N GLU A 247 13.54 -27.45 -9.24
CA GLU A 247 13.85 -28.63 -10.05
C GLU A 247 13.62 -28.31 -11.54
N SER A 248 14.66 -28.48 -12.35
CA SER A 248 14.61 -28.29 -13.79
C SER A 248 13.73 -29.36 -14.44
N THR A 249 12.43 -29.09 -14.54
CA THR A 249 11.59 -29.80 -15.52
C THR A 249 11.66 -29.00 -16.82
N GLU A 250 12.12 -29.68 -17.88
CA GLU A 250 12.34 -29.16 -19.22
C GLU A 250 11.17 -28.33 -19.74
N GLY A 251 11.50 -27.19 -20.35
CA GLY A 251 10.55 -26.23 -20.91
C GLY A 251 10.11 -25.17 -19.91
N SER A 252 11.02 -24.25 -19.56
CA SER A 252 10.70 -23.08 -18.72
C SER A 252 9.84 -22.05 -19.47
N SER A 253 8.64 -22.46 -19.87
CA SER A 253 7.49 -21.62 -19.57
C SER A 253 7.38 -21.66 -18.06
N TYR A 254 7.80 -20.60 -17.39
CA TYR A 254 7.29 -20.29 -16.06
C TYR A 254 5.79 -20.68 -16.01
N PRO A 255 5.24 -21.17 -14.89
CA PRO A 255 3.85 -20.87 -14.62
C PRO A 255 3.79 -19.37 -14.31
N HIS A 256 4.13 -18.52 -15.29
CA HIS A 256 3.37 -17.29 -15.46
C HIS A 256 1.95 -17.81 -15.51
N SER A 257 1.17 -17.51 -14.48
CA SER A 257 -0.26 -17.63 -14.60
C SER A 257 -0.60 -17.02 -15.95
N THR A 258 -1.14 -17.83 -16.85
CA THR A 258 -1.47 -17.45 -18.22
C THR A 258 -2.43 -16.25 -18.28
N LEU A 259 -2.97 -15.82 -17.13
CA LEU A 259 -3.69 -14.58 -16.87
C LEU A 259 -2.90 -13.29 -17.10
N PHE A 260 -1.62 -13.26 -16.70
CA PHE A 260 -0.89 -12.01 -16.46
C PHE A 260 0.20 -11.73 -17.49
N ARG A 261 0.17 -12.44 -18.64
CA ARG A 261 1.13 -12.22 -19.73
C ARG A 261 1.09 -10.77 -20.25
N ASP A 262 -0.10 -10.15 -20.20
CA ASP A 262 -0.35 -8.79 -20.66
C ASP A 262 -0.06 -7.69 -19.61
N THR A 263 0.20 -8.05 -18.35
CA THR A 263 0.58 -7.11 -17.27
C THR A 263 2.07 -7.15 -16.94
N SER A 264 2.89 -7.73 -17.80
CA SER A 264 4.35 -7.88 -17.62
C SER A 264 5.12 -6.59 -17.32
N PHE A 265 4.59 -5.42 -17.66
CA PHE A 265 5.17 -4.11 -17.29
C PHE A 265 4.87 -3.69 -15.84
N LEU A 266 3.86 -4.28 -15.20
CA LEU A 266 3.51 -4.09 -13.79
C LEU A 266 4.18 -5.11 -12.87
N TYR A 267 4.92 -6.06 -13.43
CA TYR A 267 5.63 -7.08 -12.67
C TYR A 267 7.13 -6.85 -12.87
N GLN A 268 7.76 -6.13 -11.94
CA GLN A 268 9.22 -6.03 -11.87
C GLN A 268 9.73 -6.94 -10.75
N PRO A 269 10.81 -7.71 -10.96
CA PRO A 269 11.36 -8.57 -9.92
C PRO A 269 11.80 -7.76 -8.70
N ASP A 270 11.38 -8.21 -7.52
CA ASP A 270 11.79 -7.71 -6.21
C ASP A 270 13.33 -7.67 -6.12
N ALA A 271 13.91 -6.48 -6.21
CA ALA A 271 15.12 -6.15 -5.47
C ALA A 271 14.68 -5.66 -4.09
N VAL A 272 15.49 -5.95 -3.08
CA VAL A 272 15.23 -5.63 -1.68
C VAL A 272 14.89 -4.15 -1.49
N ASP A 273 14.01 -3.93 -0.52
CA ASP A 273 13.39 -2.72 0.01
C ASP A 273 13.83 -1.35 -0.56
N ASN A 274 12.83 -0.64 -1.10
CA ASN A 274 12.85 0.75 -1.59
C ASN A 274 14.04 1.20 -2.49
N GLU A 275 13.71 1.38 -3.77
CA GLU A 275 14.31 2.38 -4.68
C GLU A 275 15.79 2.24 -5.06
N MET A 276 16.44 1.08 -4.91
CA MET A 276 17.73 0.84 -5.57
C MET A 276 17.63 0.00 -6.86
N TYR A 277 16.67 0.33 -7.72
CA TYR A 277 16.93 0.31 -9.17
C TYR A 277 17.33 1.71 -9.60
N SER A 278 18.55 2.14 -9.27
CA SER A 278 19.15 3.35 -9.87
C SER A 278 19.45 3.20 -11.38
N GLY A 279 19.06 2.07 -12.00
CA GLY A 279 19.16 1.80 -13.43
C GLY A 279 17.83 1.50 -14.15
N ALA A 280 16.70 1.36 -13.44
CA ALA A 280 15.37 1.36 -14.07
C ALA A 280 14.77 2.73 -13.81
N GLU A 281 15.08 3.64 -14.73
CA GLU A 281 14.62 5.02 -14.84
C GLU A 281 13.26 5.28 -14.18
N ASN A 282 13.13 6.46 -13.55
CA ASN A 282 11.84 7.13 -13.37
C ASN A 282 10.91 6.79 -14.55
N LEU A 283 9.96 5.85 -14.38
CA LEU A 283 9.05 5.44 -15.46
C LEU A 283 8.32 6.64 -16.04
N LEU A 284 8.17 7.70 -15.23
CA LEU A 284 7.59 8.96 -15.62
C LEU A 284 8.58 10.12 -15.39
N PRO A 285 8.93 10.88 -16.45
CA PRO A 285 9.73 12.08 -16.29
C PRO A 285 8.98 13.12 -15.45
N SER A 286 9.72 13.94 -14.70
CA SER A 286 9.15 15.08 -13.97
C SER A 286 8.68 16.16 -14.95
N GLY A 287 7.49 16.75 -14.70
CA GLY A 287 6.92 17.79 -15.58
C GLY A 287 6.44 17.28 -16.93
N ALA A 288 6.31 15.96 -17.11
CA ALA A 288 5.86 15.35 -18.36
C ALA A 288 4.34 15.44 -18.53
N SER A 289 3.90 15.57 -19.78
CA SER A 289 2.47 15.44 -20.12
C SER A 289 1.95 14.05 -19.77
N LEU A 290 0.69 13.98 -19.31
CA LEU A 290 0.01 12.70 -19.12
C LEU A 290 -0.11 11.87 -20.40
N SER A 291 0.10 12.46 -21.59
CA SER A 291 0.14 11.70 -22.83
C SER A 291 1.25 10.65 -22.88
N VAL A 292 2.30 10.77 -22.05
CA VAL A 292 3.37 9.77 -21.91
C VAL A 292 2.80 8.44 -21.39
N LEU A 293 1.77 8.49 -20.55
CA LEU A 293 1.12 7.31 -19.98
C LEU A 293 0.19 6.59 -20.96
N LYS A 294 -0.13 7.19 -22.12
CA LYS A 294 -1.17 6.71 -23.03
C LYS A 294 -1.03 5.24 -23.41
N GLN A 295 0.19 4.79 -23.69
CA GLN A 295 0.45 3.41 -24.12
C GLN A 295 0.20 2.41 -22.98
N ASP A 296 0.74 2.66 -21.79
CA ASP A 296 0.59 1.78 -20.62
C ASP A 296 -0.87 1.75 -20.14
N LEU A 297 -1.51 2.90 -20.14
CA LEU A 297 -2.92 3.05 -19.77
C LEU A 297 -3.87 2.37 -20.77
N SER A 298 -3.52 2.30 -22.05
CA SER A 298 -4.31 1.58 -23.04
C SER A 298 -4.36 0.07 -22.76
N ARG A 299 -3.23 -0.51 -22.32
CA ARG A 299 -3.15 -1.91 -21.88
C ARG A 299 -3.88 -2.11 -20.56
N LEU A 300 -3.79 -1.17 -19.64
CA LEU A 300 -4.50 -1.23 -18.37
C LEU A 300 -6.03 -1.23 -18.56
N LYS A 301 -6.53 -0.44 -19.51
CA LYS A 301 -7.97 -0.39 -19.83
C LYS A 301 -8.50 -1.74 -20.32
N THR A 302 -7.68 -2.59 -20.96
CA THR A 302 -8.12 -3.92 -21.39
C THR A 302 -8.27 -4.90 -20.22
N GLN A 303 -7.52 -4.70 -19.13
CA GLN A 303 -7.63 -5.52 -17.92
C GLN A 303 -8.98 -5.36 -17.22
N PHE A 304 -9.66 -4.22 -17.40
CA PHE A 304 -10.99 -3.97 -16.82
C PHE A 304 -12.16 -4.32 -17.74
N GLN A 305 -11.92 -4.91 -18.92
CA GLN A 305 -13.01 -5.41 -19.78
C GLN A 305 -13.95 -6.41 -19.10
N PRO A 306 -13.50 -7.29 -18.18
CA PRO A 306 -14.39 -8.18 -17.44
C PRO A 306 -15.49 -7.44 -16.67
N PHE A 307 -15.21 -6.25 -16.12
CA PHE A 307 -16.21 -5.43 -15.43
C PHE A 307 -17.31 -4.92 -16.35
N VAL A 308 -16.97 -4.57 -17.58
CA VAL A 308 -17.92 -4.09 -18.60
C VAL A 308 -18.81 -5.22 -19.11
N LYS A 309 -18.30 -6.47 -19.09
CA LYS A 309 -19.04 -7.67 -19.53
C LYS A 309 -19.99 -8.22 -18.48
N LEU A 310 -19.99 -7.69 -17.25
CA LEU A 310 -20.89 -8.13 -16.19
C LEU A 310 -22.35 -7.79 -16.49
N PRO A 311 -23.32 -8.60 -16.03
CA PRO A 311 -24.73 -8.20 -16.00
C PRO A 311 -24.92 -6.89 -15.23
N GLU A 312 -25.78 -5.99 -15.71
CA GLU A 312 -25.96 -4.64 -15.14
C GLU A 312 -26.22 -4.65 -13.62
N ASP A 313 -27.01 -5.60 -13.12
CA ASP A 313 -27.30 -5.72 -11.69
C ASP A 313 -26.03 -6.04 -10.87
N LYS A 314 -25.20 -6.96 -11.36
CA LYS A 314 -23.92 -7.32 -10.72
C LYS A 314 -22.91 -6.18 -10.82
N GLN A 315 -22.83 -5.53 -11.98
CA GLN A 315 -21.94 -4.38 -12.20
C GLN A 315 -22.30 -3.23 -11.24
N ARG A 316 -23.59 -2.88 -11.13
CA ARG A 316 -24.08 -1.84 -10.22
C ARG A 316 -23.86 -2.20 -8.76
N ALA A 317 -24.09 -3.46 -8.38
CA ALA A 317 -23.83 -3.94 -7.03
C ALA A 317 -22.34 -3.81 -6.68
N LEU A 318 -21.45 -4.27 -7.56
CA LEU A 318 -20.00 -4.18 -7.38
C LEU A 318 -19.51 -2.72 -7.32
N TYR A 319 -20.01 -1.86 -8.21
CA TYR A 319 -19.72 -0.42 -8.17
C TYR A 319 -20.12 0.20 -6.84
N LYS A 320 -21.32 -0.10 -6.35
CA LYS A 320 -21.83 0.41 -5.08
C LYS A 320 -20.96 -0.06 -3.90
N THR A 321 -20.64 -1.35 -3.85
CA THR A 321 -19.79 -1.92 -2.79
C THR A 321 -18.41 -1.27 -2.78
N LEU A 322 -17.76 -1.12 -3.93
CA LEU A 322 -16.45 -0.44 -4.03
C LEU A 322 -16.53 1.03 -3.63
N CYS A 323 -17.58 1.73 -4.03
CA CYS A 323 -17.79 3.12 -3.65
C CYS A 323 -17.99 3.26 -2.12
N GLU A 324 -18.61 2.29 -1.45
CA GLU A 324 -18.74 2.27 0.02
C GLU A 324 -17.41 1.91 0.71
N LEU A 325 -16.59 1.07 0.06
CA LEU A 325 -15.27 0.67 0.53
C LEU A 325 -14.28 1.84 0.59
N LEU A 326 -14.41 2.84 -0.28
CA LEU A 326 -13.57 4.05 -0.29
C LEU A 326 -13.60 4.85 1.03
N PHE A 327 -14.58 4.62 1.91
CA PHE A 327 -14.66 5.24 3.23
C PHE A 327 -14.09 4.37 4.37
N ARG A 328 -13.59 3.17 4.06
CA ARG A 328 -13.14 2.18 5.04
C ARG A 328 -11.76 1.64 4.68
N GLU A 329 -10.71 2.40 4.97
CA GLU A 329 -9.29 2.03 4.75
C GLU A 329 -9.00 0.60 5.24
N GLU A 330 -9.32 0.31 6.50
CA GLU A 330 -9.09 -1.02 7.11
C GLU A 330 -9.73 -2.16 6.31
N MET A 331 -10.85 -1.92 5.63
CA MET A 331 -11.51 -2.94 4.81
C MET A 331 -10.85 -3.12 3.45
N VAL A 332 -10.27 -2.05 2.87
CA VAL A 332 -9.51 -2.13 1.61
C VAL A 332 -8.27 -3.00 1.81
N THR A 333 -7.53 -2.77 2.90
CA THR A 333 -6.30 -3.52 3.20
C THR A 333 -6.60 -4.99 3.49
N VAL A 334 -7.63 -5.27 4.31
CA VAL A 334 -8.06 -6.64 4.60
C VAL A 334 -8.53 -7.36 3.35
N LEU A 335 -9.25 -6.67 2.46
CA LEU A 335 -9.68 -7.25 1.19
C LEU A 335 -8.51 -7.51 0.25
N GLU A 336 -7.51 -6.63 0.20
CA GLU A 336 -6.27 -6.86 -0.55
C GLU A 336 -5.55 -8.13 -0.04
N ASP A 337 -5.33 -8.24 1.27
CA ASP A 337 -4.70 -9.42 1.89
C ASP A 337 -5.46 -10.71 1.56
N LEU A 338 -6.80 -10.66 1.63
CA LEU A 338 -7.67 -11.79 1.27
C LEU A 338 -7.53 -12.19 -0.20
N LEU A 339 -7.47 -11.23 -1.12
CA LEU A 339 -7.30 -11.51 -2.56
C LEU A 339 -5.89 -12.03 -2.85
N ASP A 340 -4.88 -11.49 -2.18
CA ASP A 340 -3.50 -11.98 -2.23
C ASP A 340 -3.45 -13.46 -1.80
N ASP A 341 -4.12 -13.81 -0.69
CA ASP A 341 -4.18 -15.18 -0.14
C ASP A 341 -4.87 -16.16 -1.09
N ILE A 342 -5.99 -15.75 -1.68
CA ILE A 342 -6.67 -16.56 -2.71
C ILE A 342 -5.76 -16.79 -3.92
N CYS A 343 -5.00 -15.77 -4.33
CA CYS A 343 -4.02 -15.86 -5.43
C CYS A 343 -2.86 -16.81 -5.12
N THR A 344 -2.35 -16.81 -3.89
CA THR A 344 -1.26 -17.71 -3.46
C THR A 344 -1.74 -19.11 -3.09
N GLY A 345 -3.04 -19.32 -2.93
CA GLY A 345 -3.63 -20.57 -2.47
C GLY A 345 -3.57 -20.76 -0.94
N ASP A 346 -3.40 -19.66 -0.21
CA ASP A 346 -3.35 -19.62 1.24
C ASP A 346 -4.74 -19.61 1.86
N LYS A 347 -4.84 -20.12 3.09
CA LYS A 347 -6.07 -20.01 3.88
C LYS A 347 -6.15 -18.59 4.44
N PRO A 348 -7.17 -17.80 4.08
CA PRO A 348 -7.33 -16.48 4.65
C PRO A 348 -7.65 -16.56 6.14
N ASP A 349 -6.94 -15.77 6.95
CA ASP A 349 -7.22 -15.67 8.38
C ASP A 349 -8.38 -14.70 8.64
N LEU A 350 -9.59 -15.24 8.60
CA LEU A 350 -10.81 -14.47 8.84
C LEU A 350 -11.17 -14.41 10.33
N GLU A 351 -10.48 -15.13 11.22
CA GLU A 351 -10.89 -15.31 12.62
C GLU A 351 -10.73 -14.04 13.47
N GLU A 352 -9.82 -13.14 13.08
CA GLU A 352 -9.59 -11.87 13.78
C GLU A 352 -10.62 -10.78 13.41
N LEU A 353 -11.42 -10.99 12.37
CA LEU A 353 -12.35 -9.98 11.85
C LEU A 353 -13.71 -10.00 12.57
N LYS A 354 -14.34 -8.83 12.68
CA LYS A 354 -15.70 -8.74 13.22
C LYS A 354 -16.69 -9.46 12.30
N PRO A 355 -17.76 -10.10 12.82
CA PRO A 355 -18.74 -10.81 12.00
C PRO A 355 -19.39 -9.97 10.89
N ALA A 356 -19.51 -8.66 11.09
CA ALA A 356 -20.01 -7.74 10.06
C ALA A 356 -19.01 -7.57 8.90
N GLN A 357 -17.71 -7.46 9.20
CA GLN A 357 -16.65 -7.32 8.20
C GLN A 357 -16.52 -8.60 7.37
N GLN A 358 -16.57 -9.77 8.03
CA GLN A 358 -16.56 -11.05 7.35
C GLN A 358 -17.71 -11.17 6.34
N ARG A 359 -18.91 -10.70 6.70
CA ARG A 359 -20.07 -10.71 5.80
C ARG A 359 -19.86 -9.80 4.59
N ASP A 360 -19.40 -8.56 4.82
CA ASP A 360 -19.11 -7.60 3.75
C ASP A 360 -18.08 -8.17 2.75
N LEU A 361 -17.05 -8.88 3.23
CA LEU A 361 -16.03 -9.54 2.40
C LEU A 361 -16.60 -10.73 1.60
N ILE A 362 -17.40 -11.58 2.24
CA ILE A 362 -18.03 -12.72 1.58
C ILE A 362 -18.99 -12.23 0.48
N ASP A 363 -19.78 -11.20 0.77
CA ASP A 363 -20.70 -10.60 -0.19
C ASP A 363 -19.93 -10.03 -1.40
N PHE A 364 -18.78 -9.39 -1.17
CA PHE A 364 -17.89 -8.93 -2.25
C PHE A 364 -17.35 -10.09 -3.09
N LEU A 365 -16.85 -11.15 -2.46
CA LEU A 365 -16.34 -12.34 -3.16
C LEU A 365 -17.45 -13.05 -3.98
N GLN A 366 -18.68 -13.08 -3.48
CA GLN A 366 -19.82 -13.62 -4.23
C GLN A 366 -20.13 -12.78 -5.47
N LEU A 367 -19.97 -11.45 -5.42
CA LEU A 367 -20.11 -10.59 -6.60
C LEU A 367 -19.05 -10.91 -7.67
N LEU A 368 -17.86 -11.34 -7.25
CA LEU A 368 -16.80 -11.82 -8.14
C LEU A 368 -17.00 -13.27 -8.63
N GLY A 369 -18.05 -13.96 -8.18
CA GLY A 369 -18.33 -15.33 -8.59
C GLY A 369 -17.59 -16.40 -7.77
N CYS A 370 -17.00 -16.04 -6.63
CA CYS A 370 -16.44 -17.02 -5.69
C CYS A 370 -17.57 -17.60 -4.82
N SER A 371 -17.91 -18.88 -5.00
CA SER A 371 -18.96 -19.57 -4.24
C SER A 371 -18.53 -19.88 -2.79
N SER A 372 -19.51 -19.82 -1.89
CA SER A 372 -19.38 -19.83 -0.42
C SER A 372 -18.66 -21.04 0.20
N GLN A 373 -17.76 -20.75 1.15
CA GLN A 373 -17.20 -21.51 2.29
C GLN A 373 -16.77 -23.00 2.15
N SER A 374 -17.42 -23.83 1.34
CA SER A 374 -17.03 -25.25 1.15
C SER A 374 -16.09 -25.47 -0.04
N GLU A 375 -16.11 -24.58 -1.04
CA GLU A 375 -15.23 -24.67 -2.23
C GLU A 375 -13.89 -23.95 -2.03
N LEU A 376 -13.82 -22.93 -1.17
CA LEU A 376 -12.57 -22.26 -0.76
C LEU A 376 -11.59 -23.22 -0.06
N LEU A 377 -12.08 -24.32 0.51
CA LEU A 377 -11.27 -25.25 1.32
C LEU A 377 -10.75 -26.47 0.56
N LEU A 378 -11.25 -26.78 -0.65
CA LEU A 378 -10.97 -28.09 -1.28
C LEU A 378 -10.79 -28.12 -2.80
N GLN A 379 -11.02 -27.03 -3.54
CA GLN A 379 -10.62 -26.98 -4.95
C GLN A 379 -9.65 -25.84 -5.18
N LYS A 380 -8.52 -26.17 -5.82
CA LYS A 380 -7.61 -25.21 -6.44
C LYS A 380 -8.46 -24.29 -7.33
N TYR A 381 -8.84 -23.13 -6.82
CA TYR A 381 -9.47 -22.09 -7.62
C TYR A 381 -8.53 -21.87 -8.78
N HIS A 382 -8.99 -22.16 -9.99
CA HIS A 382 -8.15 -21.95 -11.15
C HIS A 382 -8.08 -20.43 -11.29
N PRO A 383 -6.89 -19.81 -11.18
CA PRO A 383 -6.76 -18.36 -11.21
C PRO A 383 -7.32 -17.73 -12.50
N ARG A 384 -7.73 -18.54 -13.49
CA ARG A 384 -8.22 -18.24 -14.84
C ARG A 384 -9.47 -17.33 -14.93
N ASP A 385 -9.94 -16.70 -13.85
CA ASP A 385 -11.05 -15.75 -13.87
C ASP A 385 -10.54 -14.31 -14.09
N GLU A 386 -10.75 -13.79 -15.29
CA GLU A 386 -10.39 -12.42 -15.67
C GLU A 386 -11.07 -11.38 -14.75
N LEU A 387 -12.26 -11.68 -14.22
CA LEU A 387 -12.99 -10.79 -13.31
C LEU A 387 -12.29 -10.65 -11.96
N PHE A 388 -11.79 -11.76 -11.41
CA PHE A 388 -11.02 -11.76 -10.17
C PHE A 388 -9.73 -10.96 -10.34
N ALA A 389 -9.00 -11.17 -11.45
CA ALA A 389 -7.78 -10.42 -11.74
C ALA A 389 -8.03 -8.91 -11.85
N ALA A 390 -9.12 -8.49 -12.50
CA ALA A 390 -9.52 -7.09 -12.57
C ALA A 390 -9.84 -6.50 -11.18
N ALA A 391 -10.51 -7.27 -10.31
CA ALA A 391 -10.82 -6.85 -8.95
C ALA A 391 -9.55 -6.76 -8.08
N HIS A 392 -8.67 -7.76 -8.14
CA HIS A 392 -7.40 -7.76 -7.41
C HIS A 392 -6.51 -6.59 -7.81
N LEU A 393 -6.45 -6.28 -9.10
CA LEU A 393 -5.74 -5.11 -9.63
C LEU A 393 -6.30 -3.79 -9.09
N LEU A 394 -7.63 -3.64 -9.08
CA LEU A 394 -8.28 -2.44 -8.56
C LEU A 394 -8.06 -2.30 -7.05
N ILE A 395 -8.29 -3.36 -6.27
CA ILE A 395 -8.12 -3.33 -4.81
C ILE A 395 -6.66 -3.06 -4.44
N GLY A 396 -5.70 -3.67 -5.13
CA GLY A 396 -4.28 -3.42 -4.91
C GLY A 396 -3.85 -1.98 -5.24
N ALA A 397 -4.56 -1.30 -6.16
CA ALA A 397 -4.35 0.13 -6.37
C ALA A 397 -5.00 0.98 -5.26
N LEU A 398 -6.21 0.63 -4.81
CA LEU A 398 -6.88 1.36 -3.73
C LEU A 398 -6.15 1.24 -2.39
N SER A 399 -5.52 0.09 -2.10
CA SER A 399 -4.74 -0.13 -0.88
C SER A 399 -3.48 0.76 -0.80
N GLU A 400 -2.91 1.12 -1.95
CA GLU A 400 -1.71 1.98 -2.02
C GLU A 400 -2.05 3.48 -1.98
N LEU A 401 -3.29 3.87 -2.30
CA LEU A 401 -3.70 5.28 -2.28
C LEU A 401 -3.95 5.78 -0.84
N PRO A 402 -3.50 7.00 -0.47
CA PRO A 402 -3.82 7.58 0.83
C PRO A 402 -5.32 7.74 1.09
N ASP A 403 -5.76 7.66 2.35
CA ASP A 403 -7.18 7.79 2.74
C ASP A 403 -7.84 9.05 2.17
N TYR A 404 -7.11 10.16 2.24
CA TYR A 404 -7.56 11.43 1.70
C TYR A 404 -7.82 11.34 0.18
N THR A 405 -6.97 10.62 -0.56
CA THR A 405 -7.13 10.34 -1.98
C THR A 405 -8.35 9.46 -2.24
N LEU A 406 -8.62 8.44 -1.41
CA LEU A 406 -9.81 7.58 -1.54
C LEU A 406 -11.12 8.38 -1.36
N VAL A 407 -11.15 9.29 -0.39
CA VAL A 407 -12.30 10.20 -0.18
C VAL A 407 -12.51 11.13 -1.37
N LEU A 408 -11.43 11.69 -1.93
CA LEU A 408 -11.51 12.54 -3.13
C LEU A 408 -11.94 11.75 -4.37
N LEU A 409 -11.47 10.51 -4.51
CA LEU A 409 -11.89 9.61 -5.58
C LEU A 409 -13.40 9.35 -5.48
N ARG A 410 -13.91 9.10 -4.27
CA ARG A 410 -15.34 8.94 -4.04
C ARG A 410 -16.14 10.19 -4.40
N ALA A 411 -15.66 11.37 -4.01
CA ALA A 411 -16.27 12.64 -4.41
C ALA A 411 -16.29 12.79 -5.95
N CYS A 412 -15.22 12.38 -6.64
CA CYS A 412 -15.17 12.38 -8.09
C CYS A 412 -16.18 11.41 -8.73
N CYS A 413 -16.42 10.25 -8.12
CA CYS A 413 -17.49 9.33 -8.53
C CYS A 413 -18.88 9.97 -8.39
N ASP A 414 -19.17 10.61 -7.25
CA ASP A 414 -20.46 11.26 -7.00
C ASP A 414 -20.68 12.50 -7.91
N LEU A 415 -19.61 13.22 -8.26
CA LEU A 415 -19.62 14.36 -9.18
C LEU A 415 -19.66 13.96 -10.67
N GLN A 416 -19.59 12.66 -10.98
CA GLN A 416 -19.58 12.12 -12.34
C GLN A 416 -18.47 12.69 -13.23
N VAL A 417 -17.30 12.99 -12.63
CA VAL A 417 -16.14 13.53 -13.37
C VAL A 417 -15.18 12.43 -13.82
N VAL A 418 -15.26 11.22 -13.27
CA VAL A 418 -14.37 10.08 -13.56
C VAL A 418 -14.20 9.82 -15.07
N PRO A 419 -15.25 9.81 -15.92
CA PRO A 419 -15.07 9.63 -17.36
C PRO A 419 -14.18 10.69 -18.01
N ALA A 420 -14.31 11.95 -17.60
CA ALA A 420 -13.46 13.04 -18.11
C ALA A 420 -11.99 12.86 -17.71
N LEU A 421 -11.74 12.41 -16.47
CA LEU A 421 -10.38 12.15 -15.96
C LEU A 421 -9.68 11.03 -16.73
N CYS A 422 -10.43 9.96 -17.04
CA CYS A 422 -9.98 8.82 -17.84
C CYS A 422 -9.59 9.21 -19.29
N CYS A 423 -10.15 10.30 -19.81
CA CYS A 423 -9.85 10.79 -21.16
C CYS A 423 -8.57 11.63 -21.22
N LEU A 424 -8.15 12.30 -20.13
CA LEU A 424 -7.05 13.26 -20.14
C LEU A 424 -5.75 12.75 -20.79
N PRO A 425 -5.23 11.54 -20.49
CA PRO A 425 -3.99 11.04 -21.11
C PRO A 425 -4.11 10.83 -22.62
N ASN A 426 -5.32 10.61 -23.12
CA ASN A 426 -5.56 10.32 -24.53
C ASN A 426 -5.66 11.58 -25.39
N ILE A 427 -6.09 12.70 -24.79
CA ILE A 427 -6.40 13.97 -25.46
C ILE A 427 -5.43 15.10 -25.14
N ALA A 428 -4.56 14.92 -24.14
CA ALA A 428 -3.50 15.88 -23.81
C ALA A 428 -2.52 16.01 -24.98
N SER A 429 -2.15 17.25 -25.29
CA SER A 429 -1.05 17.58 -26.19
C SER A 429 0.31 17.24 -25.56
N ALA A 430 1.38 17.41 -26.35
CA ALA A 430 2.75 17.15 -25.90
C ALA A 430 3.18 18.01 -24.69
N ASP A 431 2.61 19.21 -24.53
CA ASP A 431 2.85 20.10 -23.39
C ASP A 431 1.87 19.89 -22.21
N GLY A 432 1.00 18.88 -22.30
CA GLY A 432 0.04 18.51 -21.27
C GLY A 432 -1.24 19.32 -21.27
N THR A 433 -1.49 20.14 -22.29
CA THR A 433 -2.68 20.98 -22.37
C THR A 433 -3.85 20.26 -23.03
N VAL A 434 -5.05 20.53 -22.52
CA VAL A 434 -6.32 20.02 -23.04
C VAL A 434 -7.27 21.21 -23.15
N ALA A 435 -7.82 21.43 -24.34
CA ALA A 435 -8.80 22.50 -24.55
C ALA A 435 -10.12 22.17 -23.84
N LEU A 436 -10.62 23.10 -23.02
CA LEU A 436 -11.92 22.98 -22.33
C LEU A 436 -13.11 22.99 -23.29
N SER A 437 -12.90 23.40 -24.55
CA SER A 437 -13.89 23.29 -25.62
C SER A 437 -14.19 21.84 -26.03
N SER A 438 -13.38 20.87 -25.59
CA SER A 438 -13.64 19.45 -25.86
C SER A 438 -14.81 18.93 -25.01
N PRO A 439 -15.85 18.34 -25.62
CA PRO A 439 -16.98 17.76 -24.88
C PRO A 439 -16.57 16.70 -23.85
N LEU A 440 -15.44 16.03 -24.07
CA LEU A 440 -14.91 14.99 -23.20
C LEU A 440 -14.46 15.50 -21.83
N VAL A 441 -14.17 16.80 -21.71
CA VAL A 441 -13.76 17.45 -20.46
C VAL A 441 -14.73 18.54 -20.00
N ALA A 442 -15.94 18.57 -20.56
CA ALA A 442 -16.97 19.55 -20.18
C ALA A 442 -17.29 19.50 -18.67
N ALA A 443 -17.18 18.32 -18.05
CA ALA A 443 -17.39 18.17 -16.60
C ALA A 443 -16.37 18.93 -15.74
N LEU A 444 -15.21 19.31 -16.31
CA LEU A 444 -14.13 20.03 -15.62
C LEU A 444 -14.25 21.56 -15.72
N THR A 445 -15.19 22.10 -16.50
CA THR A 445 -15.37 23.56 -16.60
C THR A 445 -15.99 24.16 -15.34
N ASP A 446 -16.71 23.35 -14.57
CA ASP A 446 -17.24 23.76 -13.27
C ASP A 446 -16.10 23.89 -12.26
N ARG A 447 -15.89 25.09 -11.70
CA ARG A 447 -14.79 25.35 -10.76
C ARG A 447 -14.86 24.47 -9.51
N GLY A 448 -16.05 24.21 -8.98
CA GLY A 448 -16.21 23.37 -7.78
C GLY A 448 -15.79 21.93 -8.03
N ARG A 449 -16.17 21.36 -9.19
CA ARG A 449 -15.71 20.04 -9.63
C ARG A 449 -14.22 20.01 -9.91
N PHE A 450 -13.70 21.05 -10.57
CA PHE A 450 -12.28 21.16 -10.89
C PHE A 450 -11.42 21.19 -9.62
N ASP A 451 -11.82 21.92 -8.59
CA ASP A 451 -11.06 22.02 -7.34
C ASP A 451 -10.92 20.66 -6.64
N VAL A 452 -11.96 19.82 -6.67
CA VAL A 452 -11.91 18.45 -6.14
C VAL A 452 -10.94 17.59 -6.95
N VAL A 453 -11.03 17.66 -8.28
CA VAL A 453 -10.16 16.94 -9.21
C VAL A 453 -8.70 17.36 -9.05
N GLN A 454 -8.44 18.65 -8.91
CA GLN A 454 -7.09 19.19 -8.73
C GLN A 454 -6.43 18.62 -7.47
N ARG A 455 -7.18 18.51 -6.36
CA ARG A 455 -6.66 17.90 -5.13
C ARG A 455 -6.41 16.39 -5.29
N LEU A 456 -7.29 15.68 -6.00
CA LEU A 456 -7.12 14.25 -6.28
C LEU A 456 -5.84 13.98 -7.07
N PHE A 457 -5.58 14.79 -8.08
CA PHE A 457 -4.40 14.67 -8.93
C PHE A 457 -3.13 15.08 -8.16
N ALA A 458 -3.20 16.15 -7.36
CA ALA A 458 -2.08 16.60 -6.54
C ALA A 458 -1.66 15.53 -5.52
N SER A 459 -2.62 14.82 -4.91
CA SER A 459 -2.33 13.73 -3.97
C SER A 459 -1.73 12.48 -4.63
N SER A 460 -1.68 12.45 -5.96
CA SER A 460 -1.07 11.38 -6.76
C SER A 460 0.10 11.90 -7.62
N ASN A 461 0.74 12.99 -7.21
CA ASN A 461 1.88 13.62 -7.88
C ASN A 461 1.61 14.09 -9.32
N ILE A 462 0.40 14.60 -9.59
CA ILE A 462 0.05 15.24 -10.86
C ILE A 462 -0.43 16.67 -10.59
N ASN A 463 0.20 17.64 -11.25
CA ASN A 463 -0.22 19.03 -11.21
C ASN A 463 -1.30 19.28 -12.28
N LEU A 464 -2.46 19.76 -11.83
CA LEU A 464 -3.53 20.26 -12.69
C LEU A 464 -3.68 21.77 -12.54
N GLU A 465 -3.61 22.48 -13.66
CA GLU A 465 -3.80 23.92 -13.73
C GLU A 465 -4.90 24.25 -14.73
N MET A 466 -5.88 25.05 -14.34
CA MET A 466 -6.93 25.53 -15.23
C MET A 466 -6.70 26.98 -15.63
N THR A 467 -6.70 27.23 -16.94
CA THR A 467 -6.76 28.56 -17.53
C THR A 467 -8.20 28.86 -17.99
N GLU A 468 -8.43 30.01 -18.61
CA GLU A 468 -9.76 30.36 -19.14
C GLU A 468 -10.26 29.40 -20.23
N SER A 469 -9.36 28.77 -20.98
CA SER A 469 -9.71 27.96 -22.16
C SER A 469 -9.12 26.55 -22.17
N SER A 470 -8.25 26.21 -21.22
CA SER A 470 -7.57 24.92 -21.20
C SER A 470 -7.27 24.44 -19.78
N VAL A 471 -7.11 23.13 -19.65
CA VAL A 471 -6.54 22.49 -18.46
C VAL A 471 -5.19 21.92 -18.84
N LYS A 472 -4.18 22.20 -18.03
CA LYS A 472 -2.84 21.63 -18.15
C LYS A 472 -2.67 20.56 -17.09
N ALA A 473 -2.26 19.36 -17.50
CA ALA A 473 -2.03 18.22 -16.62
C ALA A 473 -0.62 17.66 -16.85
N VAL A 474 0.25 17.79 -15.85
CA VAL A 474 1.65 17.36 -15.92
C VAL A 474 2.08 16.67 -14.63
N THR A 475 3.03 15.73 -14.71
CA THR A 475 3.59 15.06 -13.53
C THR A 475 4.39 16.03 -12.65
N MET A 476 4.38 15.81 -11.34
CA MET A 476 5.23 16.54 -10.40
C MET A 476 6.67 16.00 -10.40
N LYS A 477 7.53 16.51 -9.51
CA LYS A 477 8.90 15.98 -9.34
C LYS A 477 8.84 14.58 -8.74
N GLU A 478 9.67 13.67 -9.25
CA GLU A 478 9.78 12.28 -8.79
C GLU A 478 8.40 11.62 -8.59
N PRO A 479 7.58 11.55 -9.64
CA PRO A 479 6.18 11.16 -9.51
C PRO A 479 5.99 9.71 -9.05
N GLY A 480 7.01 8.85 -9.23
CA GLY A 480 6.96 7.42 -8.92
C GLY A 480 5.81 6.72 -9.66
N PHE A 481 5.20 5.75 -9.00
CA PHE A 481 4.06 5.00 -9.54
C PHE A 481 2.70 5.64 -9.26
N PHE A 482 2.63 6.70 -8.44
CA PHE A 482 1.36 7.28 -7.98
C PHE A 482 0.39 7.70 -9.11
N PRO A 483 0.85 8.35 -10.20
CA PRO A 483 -0.03 8.63 -11.33
C PRO A 483 -0.64 7.37 -11.94
N LEU A 484 0.16 6.30 -12.10
CA LEU A 484 -0.30 5.04 -12.65
C LEU A 484 -1.33 4.38 -11.74
N VAL A 485 -1.06 4.32 -10.43
CA VAL A 485 -1.97 3.77 -9.41
C VAL A 485 -3.31 4.50 -9.41
N LEU A 486 -3.30 5.84 -9.48
CA LEU A 486 -4.54 6.62 -9.60
C LEU A 486 -5.33 6.25 -10.87
N TYR A 487 -4.65 6.08 -12.01
CA TYR A 487 -5.32 5.69 -13.25
C TYR A 487 -5.84 4.24 -13.25
N VAL A 488 -5.21 3.31 -12.52
CA VAL A 488 -5.78 1.98 -12.25
C VAL A 488 -7.12 2.12 -11.54
N ALA A 489 -7.17 2.94 -10.48
CA ALA A 489 -8.41 3.19 -9.76
C ALA A 489 -9.47 3.85 -10.64
N LEU A 490 -9.13 4.93 -11.36
CA LEU A 490 -10.05 5.64 -12.24
C LEU A 490 -10.63 4.74 -13.34
N TYR A 491 -9.81 3.90 -13.99
CA TYR A 491 -10.30 2.99 -15.02
C TYR A 491 -11.16 1.86 -14.45
N GLY A 492 -10.82 1.32 -13.28
CA GLY A 492 -11.66 0.34 -12.60
C GLY A 492 -13.05 0.89 -12.27
N PHE A 493 -13.12 2.09 -11.67
CA PHE A 493 -14.39 2.75 -11.38
C PHE A 493 -15.15 3.15 -12.66
N HIS A 494 -14.46 3.63 -13.69
CA HIS A 494 -15.09 3.96 -14.97
C HIS A 494 -15.69 2.73 -15.66
N ALA A 495 -15.01 1.59 -15.62
CA ALA A 495 -15.49 0.33 -16.21
C ALA A 495 -16.74 -0.23 -15.49
N LEU A 496 -16.92 0.10 -14.22
CA LEU A 496 -18.06 -0.33 -13.39
C LEU A 496 -19.21 0.68 -13.33
N GLY A 497 -18.92 1.97 -13.50
CA GLY A 497 -19.91 3.05 -13.37
C GLY A 497 -20.99 3.05 -14.47
N GLY A 498 -20.79 2.29 -15.55
CA GLY A 498 -21.62 2.36 -16.76
C GLY A 498 -21.39 3.69 -17.51
N ASN A 499 -21.61 3.67 -18.82
CA ASN A 499 -21.68 4.89 -19.64
C ASN A 499 -23.10 5.43 -19.70
#